data_AF-A0ABD0X8P8-F1
#
_entry.id   AF-A0ABD0X8P8-F1
#
_cell.length_a   1.000
_cell.length_b   1.000
_cell.length_c   1.000
_cell.angle_alpha   90.00
_cell.angle_beta   90.00
_cell.angle_gamma   90.00
#
_symmetry.space_group_name_H-M   'P 1'
#
loop_
_entity.id
_entity.type
_entity.pdbx_description
1 polymer ?
#
loop_
_entity_poly.entity_id
_entity_poly.type
_entity_poly.pdbx_seq_one_letter_code
_entity_poly.pdbx_strand_id
1 'polypeptide(L)'
;MISSLWSVPIDHFLGLAGREFYLYSTMSLAKPAMRGLLGKRLRFHLPIAFGLALLAAGTFKFGVTEPRKQAYADFYKNYDTTKEFNSMREAGIFESVRPTGK
;
A
#
# COMPACT_ATOMS: atom_id res chain seq x y z
N MET A 1 -17.39 66.60 35.44
CA MET A 1 -17.67 65.48 34.51
C MET A 1 -16.72 64.31 34.79
N ILE A 2 -16.55 63.94 36.06
CA ILE A 2 -15.58 62.93 36.52
C ILE A 2 -16.18 62.30 37.79
N SER A 3 -17.07 61.31 37.66
CA SER A 3 -17.54 60.51 38.82
C SER A 3 -18.21 59.18 38.49
N SER A 4 -18.24 58.72 37.24
CA SER A 4 -18.93 57.47 36.86
C SER A 4 -18.00 56.28 36.58
N LEU A 5 -16.73 56.38 36.98
CA LEU A 5 -15.81 55.24 37.06
C LEU A 5 -15.72 54.85 38.53
N TRP A 6 -15.81 53.55 38.85
CA TRP A 6 -15.85 52.94 40.19
C TRP A 6 -17.22 52.58 40.76
N SER A 7 -17.93 51.68 40.08
CA SER A 7 -18.85 50.70 40.71
C SER A 7 -19.13 49.54 39.75
N VAL A 8 -18.08 48.89 39.21
CA VAL A 8 -18.28 47.57 38.61
C VAL A 8 -18.36 46.58 39.78
N PRO A 9 -19.49 45.89 39.98
CA PRO A 9 -19.66 44.97 41.09
C PRO A 9 -18.66 43.81 40.97
N ILE A 10 -17.89 43.55 42.03
CA ILE A 10 -16.90 42.45 42.12
C ILE A 10 -17.57 41.08 41.89
N ASP A 11 -18.85 40.97 42.20
CA ASP A 11 -19.76 39.85 41.95
C ASP A 11 -19.95 39.52 40.46
N HIS A 12 -19.82 40.49 39.55
CA HIS A 12 -19.88 40.22 38.11
C HIS A 12 -18.60 39.52 37.61
N PHE A 13 -17.44 39.87 38.17
CA PHE A 13 -16.14 39.28 37.81
C PHE A 13 -15.96 37.87 38.41
N LEU A 14 -16.45 37.65 39.62
CA LEU A 14 -16.46 36.33 40.28
C LEU A 14 -17.45 35.34 39.62
N GLY A 15 -18.60 35.83 39.16
CA GLY A 15 -19.59 35.00 38.45
C GLY A 15 -19.14 34.54 37.06
N LEU A 16 -18.41 35.39 36.33
CA LEU A 16 -17.78 35.03 35.06
C LEU A 16 -16.65 34.02 35.27
N ALA A 17 -15.73 34.25 36.21
CA ALA A 17 -14.63 33.33 36.49
C ALA A 17 -15.10 31.92 36.93
N GLY A 18 -16.16 31.83 37.74
CA GLY A 18 -16.76 30.55 38.14
C GLY A 18 -17.46 29.83 36.99
N ARG A 19 -18.16 30.56 36.12
CA ARG A 19 -18.87 29.99 34.96
C ARG A 19 -17.90 29.47 33.90
N GLU A 20 -16.79 30.18 33.64
CA GLU A 20 -15.70 29.72 32.75
C GLU A 20 -15.01 28.45 33.30
N PHE A 21 -14.81 28.34 34.61
CA PHE A 21 -14.19 27.17 35.24
C PHE A 21 -15.08 25.92 35.20
N TYR A 22 -16.40 26.07 35.39
CA TYR A 22 -17.37 24.97 35.24
C TYR A 22 -17.48 24.48 33.81
N LEU A 23 -17.41 25.36 32.81
CA LEU A 23 -17.43 24.97 31.40
C LEU A 23 -16.16 24.19 31.02
N TYR A 24 -14.98 24.60 31.49
CA TYR A 24 -13.72 23.91 31.23
C TYR A 24 -13.64 22.52 31.90
N SER A 25 -14.25 22.36 33.08
CA SER A 25 -14.30 21.07 33.80
C SER A 25 -15.27 20.04 33.18
N THR A 26 -16.14 20.43 32.23
CA THR A 26 -17.17 19.54 31.66
C THR A 26 -16.79 18.87 30.34
N MET A 27 -15.57 19.04 29.84
CA MET A 27 -15.07 18.25 28.70
C MET A 27 -14.59 16.86 29.16
N SER A 28 -15.50 16.07 29.74
CA SER A 28 -15.26 14.65 30.03
C SER A 28 -15.27 13.85 28.73
N LEU A 29 -14.28 12.97 28.56
CA LEU A 29 -14.15 12.14 27.36
C LEU A 29 -15.42 11.31 27.13
N ALA A 30 -16.00 11.42 25.94
CA ALA A 30 -17.15 10.62 25.55
C ALA A 30 -16.79 9.13 25.56
N LYS A 31 -17.69 8.28 26.07
CA LYS A 31 -17.44 6.84 26.19
C LYS A 31 -17.16 6.22 24.80
N PRO A 32 -16.00 5.60 24.59
CA PRO A 32 -15.70 4.96 23.32
C PRO A 32 -16.53 3.69 23.13
N ALA A 33 -16.64 3.24 21.88
CA ALA A 33 -17.31 1.97 21.57
C ALA A 33 -16.55 0.79 22.21
N MET A 34 -17.18 0.08 23.14
CA MET A 34 -16.54 -1.04 23.87
C MET A 34 -16.93 -2.43 23.37
N ARG A 35 -17.76 -2.54 22.32
CA ARG A 35 -18.27 -3.81 21.79
C ARG A 35 -18.20 -3.84 20.26
N GLY A 36 -18.06 -5.05 19.70
CA GLY A 36 -18.06 -5.27 18.25
C GLY A 36 -16.84 -4.71 17.51
N LEU A 37 -15.77 -4.36 18.24
CA LEU A 37 -14.53 -3.79 17.69
C LEU A 37 -13.90 -4.72 16.64
N LEU A 38 -13.86 -6.03 16.92
CA LEU A 38 -13.32 -7.04 16.01
C LEU A 38 -14.13 -7.12 14.71
N GLY A 39 -15.47 -7.15 14.79
CA GLY A 39 -16.34 -7.20 13.62
C GLY A 39 -16.20 -5.96 12.73
N LYS A 40 -16.07 -4.76 13.34
CA LYS A 40 -15.80 -3.52 12.59
C LYS A 40 -14.45 -3.57 11.88
N ARG A 41 -13.41 -4.02 12.57
CA ARG A 41 -12.06 -4.14 11.98
C ARG A 41 -12.04 -5.17 10.84
N LEU A 42 -12.70 -6.31 11.02
CA LEU A 42 -12.75 -7.36 10.02
C LEU A 42 -13.48 -6.90 8.76
N ARG A 43 -14.65 -6.27 8.89
CA ARG A 43 -15.41 -5.72 7.74
C ARG A 43 -14.63 -4.66 6.97
N PHE A 44 -13.78 -3.91 7.66
CA PHE A 44 -12.89 -2.93 7.02
C PHE A 44 -11.71 -3.60 6.29
N HIS A 45 -11.04 -4.57 6.92
CA HIS A 45 -9.83 -5.19 6.34
C HIS A 45 -10.14 -6.23 5.26
N LEU A 46 -11.30 -6.88 5.30
CA LEU A 46 -11.66 -7.93 4.36
C LEU A 46 -11.63 -7.44 2.89
N PRO A 47 -12.34 -6.37 2.49
CA PRO A 47 -12.28 -5.89 1.11
C PRO A 47 -10.88 -5.40 0.72
N ILE A 48 -10.13 -4.82 1.67
CA ILE A 48 -8.74 -4.37 1.44
C ILE A 48 -7.85 -5.58 1.12
N ALA A 49 -7.95 -6.64 1.91
CA ALA A 49 -7.17 -7.85 1.70
C ALA A 49 -7.47 -8.49 0.33
N PHE A 50 -8.75 -8.56 -0.06
CA PHE A 50 -9.13 -9.03 -1.38
C PHE A 50 -8.60 -8.13 -2.51
N GLY A 51 -8.70 -6.81 -2.36
CA GLY A 51 -8.15 -5.86 -3.34
C GLY A 51 -6.64 -6.02 -3.51
N LEU A 52 -5.90 -6.14 -2.41
CA LEU A 52 -4.45 -6.38 -2.44
C LEU A 52 -4.10 -7.72 -3.06
N ALA A 53 -4.87 -8.78 -2.78
CA ALA A 53 -4.64 -10.10 -3.36
C ALA A 53 -4.83 -10.09 -4.88
N LEU A 54 -5.89 -9.46 -5.38
CA LEU A 54 -6.13 -9.33 -6.83
C LEU A 54 -5.06 -8.47 -7.52
N LEU A 55 -4.63 -7.39 -6.88
CA LEU A 55 -3.55 -6.55 -7.38
C LEU A 55 -2.21 -7.31 -7.44
N ALA A 56 -1.88 -8.07 -6.40
CA ALA A 56 -0.70 -8.93 -6.39
C ALA A 56 -0.76 -10.00 -7.50
N ALA A 57 -1.93 -10.64 -7.68
CA ALA A 57 -2.12 -11.61 -8.75
C ALA A 57 -1.98 -10.98 -10.16
N GLY A 58 -2.56 -9.79 -10.36
CA GLY A 58 -2.46 -9.06 -11.62
C GLY A 58 -1.02 -8.64 -11.94
N THR A 59 -0.33 -8.04 -10.97
CA THR A 59 1.07 -7.63 -11.12
C THR A 59 1.98 -8.83 -11.42
N PHE A 60 1.79 -9.97 -10.76
CA PHE A 60 2.57 -11.17 -11.06
C PHE A 60 2.28 -11.73 -12.45
N LYS A 61 1.00 -11.79 -12.86
CA LYS A 61 0.62 -12.28 -14.19
C LYS A 61 1.25 -11.46 -15.31
N PHE A 62 1.12 -10.14 -15.25
CA PHE A 62 1.62 -9.26 -16.32
C PHE A 62 3.11 -8.95 -16.21
N GLY A 63 3.66 -8.89 -15.00
CA GLY A 63 5.08 -8.60 -14.78
C GLY A 63 6.01 -9.80 -14.94
N VAL A 64 5.51 -11.02 -14.73
CA VAL A 64 6.34 -12.22 -14.73
C VAL A 64 5.83 -13.28 -15.71
N THR A 65 4.56 -13.66 -15.61
CA THR A 65 4.05 -14.83 -16.34
C THR A 65 3.96 -14.57 -17.85
N GLU A 66 3.31 -13.51 -18.27
CA GLU A 66 3.16 -13.18 -19.69
C GLU A 66 4.48 -12.83 -20.39
N PRO A 67 5.38 -11.98 -19.85
CA PRO A 67 6.64 -11.70 -20.53
C PRO A 67 7.53 -12.94 -20.65
N ARG A 68 7.49 -13.87 -19.69
CA ARG A 68 8.18 -15.16 -19.84
C ARG A 68 7.61 -15.97 -21.00
N LYS A 69 6.29 -16.12 -21.08
CA LYS A 69 5.65 -16.84 -22.20
C LYS A 69 5.98 -16.20 -23.54
N GLN A 70 5.92 -14.87 -23.60
CA GLN A 70 6.24 -14.12 -24.79
C GLN A 70 7.71 -14.30 -25.19
N ALA A 71 8.65 -14.24 -24.26
CA ALA A 71 10.08 -14.46 -24.54
C ALA A 71 10.35 -15.85 -25.14
N TYR A 72 9.68 -16.90 -24.64
CA TYR A 72 9.78 -18.23 -25.25
C TYR A 72 9.18 -18.26 -26.66
N ALA A 73 8.00 -17.66 -26.86
CA ALA A 73 7.37 -17.60 -28.17
C ALA A 73 8.24 -16.83 -29.18
N ASP A 74 8.81 -15.69 -28.78
CA ASP A 74 9.67 -14.85 -29.60
C ASP A 74 10.98 -15.56 -29.94
N PHE A 75 11.56 -16.33 -29.01
CA PHE A 75 12.73 -17.17 -29.27
C PHE A 75 12.43 -18.17 -30.39
N TYR A 76 11.37 -18.95 -30.28
CA TYR A 76 11.05 -19.99 -31.26
C TYR A 76 10.49 -19.47 -32.58
N LYS A 77 10.01 -18.22 -32.64
CA LYS A 77 9.41 -17.64 -33.85
C LYS A 77 10.35 -17.65 -35.06
N ASN A 78 11.65 -17.40 -34.83
CA ASN A 78 12.67 -17.35 -35.88
C ASN A 78 13.85 -18.31 -35.60
N TYR A 79 13.64 -19.30 -34.73
CA TYR A 79 14.71 -20.20 -34.32
C TYR A 79 15.02 -21.23 -35.42
N ASP A 80 16.24 -21.16 -35.96
CA ASP A 80 16.76 -22.17 -36.88
C ASP A 80 17.70 -23.11 -36.10
N THR A 81 17.20 -24.32 -35.85
CA THR A 81 17.91 -25.37 -35.12
C THR A 81 19.22 -25.77 -35.81
N THR A 82 19.26 -25.75 -37.15
CA THR A 82 20.42 -26.20 -37.92
C THR A 82 21.55 -25.18 -37.86
N LYS A 83 21.20 -23.89 -37.95
CA LYS A 83 22.15 -22.78 -37.80
C LYS A 83 22.76 -22.75 -36.40
N GLU A 84 21.93 -22.89 -35.36
CA GLU A 84 22.40 -22.90 -33.98
C GLU A 84 23.27 -24.14 -33.70
N PHE A 85 22.84 -25.31 -34.18
CA PHE A 85 23.64 -26.53 -34.11
C PHE A 85 25.00 -26.37 -34.79
N ASN A 86 25.06 -25.82 -36.00
CA ASN A 86 26.32 -25.61 -36.69
C ASN A 86 27.22 -24.63 -35.94
N SER A 87 26.67 -23.57 -35.37
CA SER A 87 27.41 -22.62 -34.53
C SER A 87 28.02 -23.31 -33.30
N MET A 88 27.25 -24.16 -32.61
CA MET A 88 27.74 -24.95 -31.47
C MET A 88 28.76 -26.02 -31.86
N ARG A 89 28.56 -26.67 -33.01
CA ARG A 89 29.47 -27.67 -33.56
C ARG A 89 30.82 -27.06 -33.94
N GLU A 90 30.81 -25.89 -34.55
CA GLU A 90 32.03 -25.16 -34.90
C GLU A 90 32.76 -24.63 -33.67
N ALA A 91 32.03 -24.26 -32.62
CA ALA A 91 32.60 -23.95 -31.31
C ALA A 91 33.20 -25.18 -30.59
N GLY A 92 33.02 -26.40 -31.13
CA GLY A 92 33.60 -27.63 -30.58
C GLY A 92 32.95 -28.10 -29.29
N ILE A 93 31.69 -27.72 -29.05
CA ILE A 93 30.94 -28.08 -27.83
C ILE A 93 30.54 -29.56 -27.84
N PHE A 94 30.34 -30.14 -29.02
CA PHE A 94 29.91 -31.52 -29.16
C PHE A 94 31.08 -32.49 -29.16
N GLU A 95 30.97 -33.55 -28.35
CA GLU A 95 31.88 -34.69 -28.38
C GLU A 95 31.58 -35.62 -29.56
N SER A 96 30.31 -35.76 -29.92
CA SER A 96 29.85 -36.67 -30.98
C SER A 96 30.06 -36.14 -32.41
N VAL A 97 30.17 -34.83 -32.59
CA VAL A 97 30.29 -34.20 -33.92
C VAL A 97 31.40 -33.15 -33.91
N ARG A 98 32.42 -33.35 -34.75
CA ARG A 98 33.58 -32.46 -34.81
C ARG A 98 33.32 -31.19 -35.65
N PRO A 99 34.06 -30.10 -35.39
CA PRO A 99 34.07 -28.91 -36.25
C PRO A 99 34.54 -29.25 -37.67
N THR A 100 34.03 -28.57 -38.70
CA THR A 100 34.38 -28.88 -40.12
C THR A 100 35.85 -28.57 -40.46
N GLY A 101 36.56 -27.81 -39.62
CA GLY A 101 37.91 -27.30 -39.91
C GLY A 101 39.06 -27.99 -39.16
N LYS A 102 38.85 -29.18 -38.58
CA LYS A 102 39.90 -29.97 -37.91
C LYS A 102 39.91 -31.42 -38.40
#